data_AF-A0A344L9E3-F1
#
_entry.id   AF-A0A344L9E3-F1
#
_cell.length_a   1.000
_cell.length_b   1.000
_cell.length_c   1.000
_cell.angle_alpha   90.00
_cell.angle_beta   90.00
_cell.angle_gamma   90.00
#
_symmetry.space_group_name_H-M   'P 1'
#
loop_
_entity.id
_entity.type
_entity.pdbx_description
1 polymer ?
#
loop_
_entity_poly.entity_id
_entity_poly.type
_entity_poly.pdbx_seq_one_letter_code
_entity_poly.pdbx_strand_id
1 'polypeptide(L)'
;MAENPNFGVVWRGYHRGQVEQCLDELRAELAEAVADHEAAVSQVKDLEKQVAVLLEDNQELTEALDRVCQQPIEPDGLTERLRHMMELARLEATEIKATARAQRDRDEQRRKQVEQDFELAMSVRRRDALRAIETQRAEAAAEAERILAEARARSEEADSLRAHIVSQLEAANKVLEEDRVTAER
;
A
#
# COMPACT_ATOMS: atom_id res chain seq x y z
N MET A 1 -21.47 -24.25 14.76
CA MET A 1 -22.31 -25.24 14.06
C MET A 1 -21.54 -26.55 14.12
N ALA A 2 -21.91 -27.46 15.02
CA ALA A 2 -21.27 -28.76 15.08
C ALA A 2 -21.77 -29.57 13.89
N GLU A 3 -20.90 -29.91 12.95
CA GLU A 3 -21.19 -30.88 11.91
C GLU A 3 -21.57 -32.19 12.60
N ASN A 4 -22.81 -32.64 12.42
CA ASN A 4 -23.20 -33.96 12.90
C ASN A 4 -22.33 -34.99 12.18
N PRO A 5 -21.54 -35.81 12.90
CA PRO A 5 -20.74 -36.84 12.26
C PRO A 5 -21.68 -37.76 11.47
N ASN A 6 -21.53 -37.74 10.15
CA ASN A 6 -22.39 -38.47 9.24
C ASN A 6 -22.00 -39.96 9.27
N PHE A 7 -22.42 -40.65 10.34
CA PHE A 7 -22.19 -42.07 10.50
C PHE A 7 -23.02 -42.85 9.48
N GLY A 8 -22.38 -43.80 8.80
CA GLY A 8 -23.07 -44.77 7.96
C GLY A 8 -24.08 -45.58 8.76
N VAL A 9 -25.29 -45.72 8.24
CA VAL A 9 -26.39 -46.46 8.90
C VAL A 9 -26.49 -47.85 8.30
N VAL A 10 -26.49 -48.87 9.15
CA VAL A 10 -26.67 -50.29 8.80
C VAL A 10 -28.03 -50.76 9.35
N TRP A 11 -28.57 -51.89 8.85
CA TRP A 11 -29.85 -52.41 9.35
C TRP A 11 -29.78 -52.62 10.87
N ARG A 12 -30.54 -51.78 11.60
CA ARG A 12 -30.53 -51.59 13.07
C ARG A 12 -29.31 -50.87 13.69
N GLY A 13 -28.89 -49.74 13.13
CA GLY A 13 -28.10 -48.75 13.88
C GLY A 13 -26.98 -48.08 13.08
N TYR A 14 -26.06 -47.42 13.79
CA TYR A 14 -24.86 -46.82 13.19
C TYR A 14 -23.74 -47.85 13.01
N HIS A 15 -22.86 -47.62 12.03
CA HIS A 15 -21.70 -48.47 11.78
C HIS A 15 -20.74 -48.44 12.98
N ARG A 16 -20.70 -49.54 13.73
CA ARG A 16 -19.94 -49.66 14.99
C ARG A 16 -18.48 -49.19 14.86
N GLY A 17 -17.77 -49.59 13.81
CA GLY A 17 -16.37 -49.18 13.61
C GLY A 17 -16.18 -47.68 13.37
N GLN A 18 -17.17 -46.99 12.79
CA GLN A 18 -17.10 -45.52 12.59
C GLN A 18 -17.39 -44.78 13.89
N VAL A 19 -18.30 -45.32 14.71
CA VAL A 19 -18.59 -44.77 16.04
C VAL A 19 -17.42 -44.98 16.99
N GLU A 20 -16.79 -46.17 16.98
CA GLU A 20 -15.59 -46.45 17.78
C GLU A 20 -14.45 -45.51 17.39
N GLN A 21 -14.19 -45.33 16.09
CA GLN A 21 -13.16 -44.40 15.61
C GLN A 21 -13.43 -42.95 16.04
N CYS A 22 -14.66 -42.45 15.87
CA CYS A 22 -15.03 -41.09 16.27
C CYS A 22 -14.93 -40.89 17.79
N LEU A 23 -15.29 -41.90 18.59
CA LEU A 23 -15.11 -41.85 20.04
C LEU A 23 -13.64 -41.84 20.45
N ASP A 24 -12.78 -42.57 19.74
CA ASP A 24 -11.33 -42.55 19.98
C ASP A 24 -10.72 -41.19 19.60
N GLU A 25 -11.14 -40.60 18.48
CA GLU A 25 -10.75 -39.25 18.07
C GLU A 25 -11.20 -38.20 19.10
N LEU A 26 -12.47 -38.22 19.53
CA LEU A 26 -12.98 -37.31 20.57
C LEU A 26 -12.29 -37.51 21.92
N ARG A 27 -11.91 -38.74 22.28
CA ARG A 27 -11.14 -39.02 23.50
C ARG A 27 -9.74 -38.44 23.41
N ALA A 28 -9.10 -38.52 22.25
CA ALA A 28 -7.80 -37.90 22.00
C ALA A 28 -7.88 -36.37 22.10
N GLU A 29 -8.89 -35.74 21.46
CA GLU A 29 -9.13 -34.30 21.53
C GLU A 29 -9.42 -33.84 22.97
N LEU A 30 -10.23 -34.59 23.73
CA LEU A 30 -10.50 -34.26 25.13
C LEU A 30 -9.24 -34.38 25.99
N ALA A 31 -8.40 -35.40 25.74
CA ALA A 31 -7.14 -35.56 26.45
C ALA A 31 -6.17 -34.41 26.17
N GLU A 32 -6.09 -33.95 24.92
CA GLU A 32 -5.31 -32.77 24.53
C GLU A 32 -5.86 -31.50 25.20
N ALA A 33 -7.18 -31.26 25.15
CA ALA A 33 -7.80 -30.10 25.79
C ALA A 33 -7.61 -30.08 27.31
N VAL A 34 -7.63 -31.25 27.96
CA VAL A 34 -7.33 -31.37 29.40
C VAL A 34 -5.86 -31.07 29.68
N ALA A 35 -4.93 -31.57 28.85
CA ALA A 35 -3.51 -31.26 29.00
C ALA A 35 -3.23 -29.76 28.84
N ASP A 36 -3.85 -29.11 27.84
CA ASP A 36 -3.77 -27.67 27.64
C ASP A 36 -4.35 -26.88 28.82
N HIS A 37 -5.49 -27.34 29.36
CA HIS A 37 -6.09 -26.74 30.54
C HIS A 37 -5.18 -26.86 31.77
N GLU A 38 -4.59 -28.03 32.00
CA GLU A 38 -3.64 -28.25 33.10
C GLU A 38 -2.39 -27.37 32.93
N ALA A 39 -1.87 -27.23 31.72
CA ALA A 39 -0.75 -26.34 31.41
C ALA A 39 -1.11 -24.87 31.70
N ALA A 40 -2.28 -24.41 31.26
CA ALA A 40 -2.76 -23.05 31.54
C ALA A 40 -2.96 -22.80 33.04
N VAL A 41 -3.53 -23.77 33.77
CA VAL A 41 -3.68 -23.71 35.23
C VAL A 41 -2.31 -23.63 35.93
N SER A 42 -1.30 -24.36 35.44
CA SER A 42 0.06 -24.24 35.96
C SER A 42 0.65 -22.85 35.73
N GLN A 43 0.48 -22.28 34.53
CA GLN A 43 0.96 -20.93 34.22
C GLN A 43 0.30 -19.87 35.11
N VAL A 44 -1.01 -19.96 35.34
CA VAL A 44 -1.73 -19.05 36.25
C VAL A 44 -1.16 -19.13 37.66
N LYS A 45 -0.93 -20.34 38.20
CA LYS A 45 -0.33 -20.52 39.53
C LYS A 45 1.07 -19.91 39.64
N ASP A 46 1.87 -20.02 38.59
CA ASP A 46 3.22 -19.44 38.59
C ASP A 46 3.20 -17.92 38.48
N LEU A 47 2.25 -17.36 37.72
CA LEU A 47 2.00 -15.92 37.70
C LEU A 47 1.48 -15.40 39.04
N GLU A 48 0.58 -16.12 39.72
CA GLU A 48 0.10 -15.76 41.06
C GLU A 48 1.25 -15.69 42.07
N LYS A 49 2.18 -16.65 42.03
CA LYS A 49 3.39 -16.61 42.86
C LYS A 49 4.27 -15.40 42.53
N GLN A 50 4.48 -15.10 41.24
CA GLN A 50 5.26 -13.93 40.82
C GLN A 50 4.63 -12.62 41.30
N VAL A 51 3.30 -12.49 41.18
CA VAL A 51 2.57 -11.32 41.69
C VAL A 51 2.70 -11.21 43.20
N ALA A 52 2.59 -12.32 43.94
CA ALA A 52 2.76 -12.30 45.39
C ALA A 52 4.16 -11.81 45.81
N VAL A 53 5.21 -12.31 45.17
CA VAL A 53 6.60 -11.88 45.40
C VAL A 53 6.77 -10.38 45.08
N LEU A 54 6.28 -9.92 43.92
CA LEU A 54 6.39 -8.51 43.54
C LEU A 54 5.63 -7.57 44.48
N LEU A 55 4.51 -8.01 45.06
CA LEU A 55 3.77 -7.24 46.04
C LEU A 55 4.52 -7.15 47.38
N GLU A 56 5.17 -8.24 47.81
CA GLU A 56 6.05 -8.25 48.99
C GLU A 56 7.23 -7.30 48.79
N ASP A 57 7.94 -7.40 47.66
CA ASP A 57 9.04 -6.51 47.31
C ASP A 57 8.61 -5.02 47.31
N ASN A 58 7.44 -4.70 46.75
CA ASN A 58 6.91 -3.33 46.75
C ASN A 58 6.60 -2.82 48.16
N GLN A 59 6.07 -3.67 49.03
CA GLN A 59 5.82 -3.32 50.42
C GLN A 59 7.14 -3.06 51.16
N GLU A 60 8.15 -3.92 50.98
CA GLU A 60 9.48 -3.72 51.57
C GLU A 60 10.14 -2.43 51.08
N LEU A 61 10.07 -2.13 49.78
CA LEU A 61 10.58 -0.89 49.20
C LEU A 61 9.85 0.35 49.74
N THR A 62 8.53 0.27 49.91
CA THR A 62 7.72 1.36 50.46
C THR A 62 8.09 1.63 51.92
N GLU A 63 8.22 0.59 52.74
CA GLU A 63 8.65 0.75 54.13
C GLU A 63 10.10 1.25 54.23
N ALA A 64 10.98 0.80 53.34
CA ALA A 64 12.35 1.30 53.27
C ALA A 64 12.37 2.79 52.92
N LEU A 65 11.56 3.21 51.95
CA LEU A 65 11.40 4.62 51.58
C LEU A 65 10.84 5.44 52.75
N ASP A 66 9.80 4.94 53.43
CA ASP A 66 9.21 5.61 54.59
C ASP A 66 10.23 5.75 55.73
N ARG A 67 11.06 4.73 55.99
CA ARG A 67 12.17 4.81 56.95
C ARG A 67 13.18 5.89 56.57
N VAL A 68 13.63 5.92 55.30
CA VAL A 68 14.56 6.92 54.78
C VAL A 68 13.97 8.34 54.82
N CYS A 69 12.65 8.46 54.63
CA CYS A 69 11.94 9.73 54.67
C CYS A 69 11.62 10.20 56.11
N GLN A 70 11.47 9.29 57.08
CA GLN A 70 11.13 9.63 58.47
C GLN A 70 12.35 9.90 59.38
N GLN A 71 13.56 9.48 58.99
CA GLN A 71 14.76 9.83 59.75
C GLN A 71 15.10 11.33 59.60
N PRO A 72 15.36 12.06 60.72
CA PRO A 72 15.93 13.40 60.63
C PRO A 72 17.25 13.32 59.87
N ILE A 73 17.37 14.09 58.79
CA ILE A 73 18.54 14.06 57.93
C ILE A 73 19.76 14.48 58.75
N GLU A 74 20.68 13.56 59.02
CA GLU A 74 21.99 13.91 59.56
C GLU A 74 22.69 14.86 58.57
N PRO A 75 23.38 15.92 59.06
CA PRO A 75 23.93 16.96 58.20
C PRO A 75 24.90 16.45 57.12
N ASP A 76 25.54 15.30 57.34
CA ASP A 76 26.41 14.64 56.35
C ASP A 76 25.60 13.89 55.26
N GLY A 77 24.40 13.40 55.57
CA GLY A 77 23.51 12.68 54.64
C GLY A 77 22.87 13.57 53.56
N LEU A 78 22.77 14.88 53.81
CA LEU A 78 22.34 15.87 52.79
C LEU A 78 23.29 15.88 51.59
N THR A 79 24.60 15.78 51.84
CA THR A 79 25.62 15.83 50.79
C THR A 79 25.55 14.60 49.89
N GLU A 80 25.37 13.41 50.49
CA GLU A 80 25.22 12.15 49.74
C GLU A 80 23.93 12.15 48.91
N ARG A 81 22.82 12.63 49.49
CA ARG A 81 21.54 12.72 48.79
C ARG A 81 21.58 13.71 47.62
N LEU A 82 22.22 14.88 47.79
CA LEU A 82 22.39 15.85 46.71
C LEU A 82 23.27 15.29 45.59
N ARG A 83 24.31 14.53 45.92
CA ARG A 83 25.14 13.84 44.92
C ARG A 83 24.31 12.83 44.13
N HIS A 84 23.54 11.99 44.83
CA HIS A 84 22.68 11.00 44.20
C HIS A 84 21.59 11.63 43.33
N MET A 85 20.91 12.69 43.80
CA MET A 85 19.95 13.43 42.97
C MET A 85 20.60 14.07 41.76
N MET A 86 21.84 14.58 41.88
CA MET A 86 22.57 15.14 40.74
C MET A 86 22.97 14.05 39.73
N GLU A 87 23.31 12.85 40.19
CA GLU A 87 23.57 11.69 39.33
C GLU A 87 22.30 11.25 38.60
N LEU A 88 21.17 11.14 39.30
CA LEU A 88 19.88 10.83 38.69
C LEU A 88 19.47 11.90 37.66
N ALA A 89 19.59 13.18 38.00
CA ALA A 89 19.29 14.27 37.07
C ALA A 89 20.21 14.24 35.83
N ARG A 90 21.48 13.84 35.99
CA ARG A 90 22.40 13.64 34.85
C ARG A 90 21.97 12.47 33.98
N LEU A 91 21.58 11.34 34.59
CA LEU A 91 21.07 10.17 33.86
C LEU A 91 19.81 10.53 33.08
N GLU A 92 18.84 11.18 33.73
CA GLU A 92 17.61 11.65 33.08
C GLU A 92 17.92 12.64 31.95
N ALA A 93 18.82 13.60 32.15
CA ALA A 93 19.24 14.52 31.10
C ALA A 93 19.92 13.79 29.92
N THR A 94 20.66 12.71 30.16
CA THR A 94 21.23 11.89 29.08
C THR A 94 20.17 11.11 28.31
N GLU A 95 19.17 10.59 29.02
CA GLU A 95 18.04 9.88 28.42
C GLU A 95 17.17 10.81 27.57
N ILE A 96 16.84 12.00 28.08
CA ILE A 96 16.12 13.04 27.32
C ILE A 96 16.90 13.42 26.05
N LYS A 97 18.22 13.57 26.14
CA LYS A 97 19.04 13.87 24.96
C LYS A 97 19.08 12.72 23.97
N ALA A 98 19.14 11.47 24.45
CA ALA A 98 19.15 10.29 23.59
C ALA A 98 17.81 10.12 22.86
N THR A 99 16.69 10.29 23.57
CA THR A 99 15.34 10.23 22.99
C THR A 99 15.11 11.35 21.97
N ALA A 100 15.52 12.59 22.28
CA ALA A 100 15.43 13.71 21.35
C ALA A 100 16.28 13.49 20.08
N ARG A 101 17.49 12.91 20.21
CA ARG A 101 18.32 12.54 19.06
C ARG A 101 17.65 11.47 18.21
N ALA A 102 17.16 10.40 18.83
CA ALA A 102 16.47 9.33 18.11
C ALA A 102 15.21 9.82 17.38
N GLN A 103 14.45 10.75 17.98
CA GLN A 103 13.32 11.39 17.32
C GLN A 103 13.76 12.23 16.12
N ARG A 104 14.79 13.06 16.28
CA ARG A 104 15.35 13.85 15.19
C ARG A 104 15.83 12.97 14.03
N ASP A 105 16.52 11.88 14.32
CA ASP A 105 17.05 10.97 13.29
C ASP A 105 15.92 10.30 12.52
N ARG A 106 14.85 9.87 13.22
CA ARG A 106 13.63 9.33 12.58
C ARG A 106 12.94 10.37 11.71
N ASP A 107 12.82 11.61 12.17
CA ASP A 107 12.21 12.69 11.41
C ASP A 107 13.05 13.03 10.16
N GLU A 108 14.36 13.05 10.28
CA GLU A 108 15.27 13.28 9.15
C GLU A 108 15.17 12.15 8.13
N GLN A 109 15.15 10.89 8.59
CA GLN A 109 14.97 9.73 7.72
C GLN A 109 13.61 9.77 7.00
N ARG A 110 12.54 10.14 7.72
CA ARG A 110 11.20 10.30 7.13
C ARG A 110 11.17 11.41 6.09
N ARG A 111 11.83 12.56 6.35
CA ARG A 111 11.94 13.64 5.37
C ARG A 111 12.65 13.19 4.09
N LYS A 112 13.78 12.48 4.23
CA LYS A 112 14.53 11.93 3.09
C LYS A 112 13.70 10.93 2.29
N GLN A 113 12.95 10.06 2.95
CA GLN A 113 12.04 9.12 2.27
C GLN A 113 10.96 9.86 1.47
N VAL A 114 10.28 10.84 2.09
CA VAL A 114 9.26 11.64 1.42
C VAL A 114 9.83 12.38 0.21
N GLU A 115 11.04 12.93 0.31
CA GLU A 115 11.71 13.61 -0.79
C GLU A 115 12.02 12.65 -1.95
N GLN A 116 12.56 11.46 -1.65
CA GLN A 116 12.83 10.42 -2.65
C GLN A 116 11.56 9.93 -3.35
N ASP A 117 10.50 9.66 -2.57
CA ASP A 117 9.21 9.20 -3.10
C ASP A 117 8.58 10.28 -3.99
N PHE A 118 8.68 11.54 -3.57
CA PHE A 118 8.21 12.67 -4.35
C PHE A 118 8.98 12.81 -5.67
N GLU A 119 10.31 12.73 -5.63
CA GLU A 119 11.13 12.80 -6.84
C GLU A 119 10.80 11.67 -7.81
N LEU A 120 10.65 10.44 -7.30
CA LEU A 120 10.23 9.29 -8.10
C LEU A 120 8.86 9.52 -8.73
N ALA A 121 7.86 9.90 -7.93
CA ALA A 121 6.51 10.16 -8.42
C ALA A 121 6.47 11.28 -9.47
N MET A 122 7.24 12.35 -9.27
CA MET A 122 7.35 13.45 -10.22
C MET A 122 8.06 13.02 -11.51
N SER A 123 9.07 12.17 -11.43
CA SER A 123 9.77 11.62 -12.61
C SER A 123 8.84 10.76 -13.47
N VAL A 124 7.98 9.94 -12.84
CA VAL A 124 6.97 9.13 -13.51
C VAL A 124 5.94 10.03 -14.19
N ARG A 125 5.37 10.99 -13.45
CA ARG A 125 4.42 11.97 -14.00
C ARG A 125 5.00 12.74 -15.18
N ARG A 126 6.26 13.18 -15.09
CA ARG A 126 6.94 13.87 -16.19
C ARG A 126 7.05 13.00 -17.43
N ARG A 127 7.44 11.73 -17.26
CA ARG A 127 7.55 10.76 -18.35
C ARG A 127 6.21 10.51 -19.02
N ASP A 128 5.16 10.33 -18.24
CA ASP A 128 3.80 10.10 -18.76
C ASP A 128 3.28 11.33 -19.50
N ALA A 129 3.52 12.53 -18.97
CA ALA A 129 3.17 13.77 -19.64
C ALA A 129 3.91 13.94 -20.98
N LEU A 130 5.21 13.65 -21.02
CA LEU A 130 5.98 13.69 -22.27
C LEU A 130 5.44 12.68 -23.29
N ARG A 131 5.13 11.45 -22.86
CA ARG A 131 4.53 10.44 -23.72
C ARG A 131 3.17 10.88 -24.27
N ALA A 132 2.33 11.50 -23.45
CA ALA A 132 1.04 12.03 -23.89
C ALA A 132 1.20 13.17 -24.92
N ILE A 133 2.21 14.03 -24.77
CA ILE A 133 2.52 15.07 -25.75
C ILE A 133 3.00 14.44 -27.06
N GLU A 134 3.86 13.42 -26.99
CA GLU A 134 4.34 12.70 -28.18
C GLU A 134 3.20 12.01 -28.94
N THR A 135 2.29 11.35 -28.24
CA THR A 135 1.11 10.72 -28.86
C THR A 135 0.22 11.76 -29.52
N GLN A 136 -0.09 12.87 -28.83
CA GLN A 136 -0.89 13.96 -29.41
C GLN A 136 -0.23 14.58 -30.64
N ARG A 137 1.10 14.74 -30.63
CA ARG A 137 1.84 15.24 -31.79
C ARG A 137 1.80 14.28 -32.96
N ALA A 138 1.94 12.98 -32.70
CA ALA A 138 1.86 11.96 -33.75
C ALA A 138 0.46 11.90 -34.37
N GLU A 139 -0.59 11.93 -33.54
CA GLU A 139 -1.99 11.97 -33.99
C GLU A 139 -2.27 13.23 -34.82
N ALA A 140 -1.85 14.40 -34.34
CA ALA A 140 -2.03 15.66 -35.06
C ALA A 140 -1.26 15.68 -36.40
N ALA A 141 -0.05 15.10 -36.44
CA ALA A 141 0.73 14.99 -37.67
C ALA A 141 0.06 14.06 -38.69
N ALA A 142 -0.44 12.89 -38.25
CA ALA A 142 -1.16 11.96 -39.11
C ALA A 142 -2.45 12.57 -39.66
N GLU A 143 -3.19 13.32 -38.83
CA GLU A 143 -4.40 14.02 -39.26
C GLU A 143 -4.08 15.12 -40.29
N ALA A 144 -3.03 15.91 -40.04
CA ALA A 144 -2.59 16.93 -40.99
C ALA A 144 -2.17 16.32 -42.33
N GLU A 145 -1.46 15.19 -42.31
CA GLU A 145 -1.07 14.46 -43.52
C GLU A 145 -2.30 13.95 -44.28
N ARG A 146 -3.29 13.39 -43.58
CA ARG A 146 -4.56 12.97 -44.18
C ARG A 146 -5.30 14.13 -44.86
N ILE A 147 -5.43 15.26 -44.18
CA ILE A 147 -6.09 16.46 -44.72
C ILE A 147 -5.36 16.97 -45.96
N LEU A 148 -4.02 17.00 -45.94
CA LEU A 148 -3.22 17.41 -47.09
C LEU A 148 -3.35 16.44 -48.26
N ALA A 149 -3.38 15.13 -48.01
CA ALA A 149 -3.60 14.12 -49.03
C ALA A 149 -4.99 14.25 -49.67
N GLU A 150 -6.04 14.41 -48.87
CA GLU A 150 -7.40 14.66 -49.37
C GLU A 150 -7.50 15.95 -50.18
N ALA A 151 -6.88 17.04 -49.72
CA ALA A 151 -6.88 18.32 -50.43
C ALA A 151 -6.15 18.22 -51.78
N ARG A 152 -5.03 17.49 -51.83
CA ARG A 152 -4.29 17.22 -53.08
C ARG A 152 -5.12 16.40 -54.06
N ALA A 153 -5.73 15.29 -53.60
CA ALA A 153 -6.60 14.47 -54.43
C ALA A 153 -7.76 15.27 -55.03
N ARG A 154 -8.44 16.10 -54.23
CA ARG A 154 -9.50 17.00 -54.72
C ARG A 154 -9.00 18.04 -55.73
N SER A 155 -7.79 18.57 -55.53
CA SER A 155 -7.18 19.50 -56.50
C SER A 155 -6.90 18.81 -57.82
N GLU A 156 -6.31 17.61 -57.78
CA GLU A 156 -6.03 16.80 -58.98
C GLU A 156 -7.33 16.44 -59.72
N GLU A 157 -8.38 16.05 -59.00
CA GLU A 157 -9.71 15.81 -59.56
C GLU A 157 -10.26 17.07 -60.24
N ALA A 158 -10.22 18.23 -59.56
CA ALA A 158 -10.69 19.49 -60.12
C ALA A 158 -9.91 19.92 -61.37
N ASP A 159 -8.59 19.72 -61.39
CA ASP A 159 -7.73 20.00 -62.54
C ASP A 159 -8.04 19.06 -63.70
N SER A 160 -8.28 17.77 -63.43
CA SER A 160 -8.69 16.79 -64.45
C SER A 160 -10.04 17.12 -65.08
N LEU A 161 -11.03 17.52 -64.27
CA LEU A 161 -12.35 17.95 -64.75
C LEU A 161 -12.23 19.23 -65.59
N ARG A 162 -11.42 20.19 -65.15
CA ARG A 162 -11.16 21.42 -65.90
C ARG A 162 -10.52 21.11 -67.25
N ALA A 163 -9.52 20.25 -67.30
CA ALA A 163 -8.88 19.83 -68.55
C ALA A 163 -9.87 19.12 -69.48
N HIS A 164 -10.74 18.27 -68.94
CA HIS A 164 -11.80 17.61 -69.70
C HIS A 164 -12.80 18.62 -70.29
N ILE A 165 -13.27 19.59 -69.49
CA ILE A 165 -14.18 20.64 -69.95
C ILE A 165 -13.54 21.48 -71.05
N VAL A 166 -12.27 21.89 -70.89
CA VAL A 166 -11.54 22.64 -71.92
C VAL A 166 -11.48 21.85 -73.23
N SER A 167 -11.13 20.56 -73.17
CA SER A 167 -11.10 19.69 -74.35
C SER A 167 -12.48 19.55 -75.01
N GLN A 168 -13.56 19.42 -74.23
CA GLN A 168 -14.92 19.37 -74.76
C GLN A 168 -15.34 20.68 -75.43
N LEU A 169 -14.98 21.82 -74.85
CA LEU A 169 -15.25 23.15 -75.43
C LEU A 169 -14.48 23.36 -76.73
N GLU A 170 -13.22 22.94 -76.80
CA GLU A 170 -12.42 22.97 -78.04
C GLU A 170 -13.06 22.11 -79.14
N ALA A 171 -13.49 20.90 -78.80
CA ALA A 171 -14.18 20.01 -79.74
C ALA A 171 -15.51 20.61 -80.22
N ALA A 172 -16.33 21.16 -79.31
CA ALA A 172 -17.59 21.81 -79.66
C ALA A 172 -17.39 23.03 -80.56
N ASN A 173 -16.39 23.88 -80.25
CA ASN A 173 -16.05 25.03 -81.09
C ASN A 173 -15.64 24.58 -82.50
N LYS A 174 -14.87 23.50 -82.63
CA LYS A 174 -14.48 22.96 -83.93
C LYS A 174 -15.69 22.54 -84.77
N VAL A 175 -16.66 21.84 -84.17
CA VAL A 175 -17.91 21.46 -84.85
C VAL A 175 -18.70 22.70 -85.29
N LEU A 176 -18.82 23.71 -84.44
CA LEU A 176 -19.51 24.96 -84.79
C LEU A 176 -18.83 25.70 -85.95
N GLU A 177 -17.51 25.74 -85.99
CA GLU A 177 -16.76 26.33 -87.10
C GLU A 177 -16.93 25.53 -88.40
N GLU A 178 -16.93 24.19 -88.32
CA GLU A 178 -17.24 23.32 -89.46
C GLU A 178 -18.67 23.57 -89.99
N ASP A 179 -19.66 23.68 -89.11
CA ASP A 179 -21.06 23.99 -89.47
C ASP A 179 -21.18 25.36 -90.15
N ARG A 180 -20.49 26.40 -89.64
CA ARG A 180 -20.49 27.75 -90.27
C ARG A 180 -19.89 27.74 -91.67
N VAL A 181 -18.77 27.04 -91.87
CA VAL A 181 -18.12 26.91 -93.18
C VAL A 181 -19.01 26.14 -94.17
N THR A 182 -19.83 25.21 -93.69
CA THR A 182 -20.82 24.51 -94.54
C THR A 182 -22.07 25.33 -94.85
N ALA A 183 -22.49 26.24 -93.96
CA ALA A 183 -23.63 27.12 -94.16
C ALA A 183 -23.33 28.33 -95.09
N GLU A 184 -22.06 28.69 -95.25
CA GLU A 184 -21.59 29.79 -96.12
C GLU A 184 -21.22 29.34 -97.56
N ARG A 185 -21.43 28.07 -97.92
CA ARG A 185 -21.24 27.50 -99.27
C ARG A 185 -22.57 27.23 -99.99
#